data_AF-B7P8H4-F1
#
_entry.id   AF-B7P8H4-F1
#
_cell.length_a   1.000
_cell.length_b   1.000
_cell.length_c   1.000
_cell.angle_alpha   90.00
_cell.angle_beta   90.00
_cell.angle_gamma   90.00
#
_symmetry.space_group_name_H-M   'P 1'
#
loop_
_entity.id
_entity.type
_entity.pdbx_description
1 polymer ?
#
loop_
_entity_poly.entity_id
_entity_poly.type
_entity_poly.pdbx_seq_one_letter_code
_entity_poly.pdbx_strand_id
1 'polypeptide(L)'
;MQCVPSPAAEAAGVPRLASTQDRSKVRHQVTVLGCRFCPYTSSYSSKIVRHERIHTGEKPYQCRLCLMSFAVETNYTRHLKVHRGGSFKCRFCDALFALKKSRTLHERAHWGNSPR
;
A
#
# COMPACT_ATOMS: atom_id res chain seq x y z
N MET A 1 40.35 -34.09 52.18
CA MET A 1 39.76 -34.18 50.83
C MET A 1 38.77 -33.02 50.72
N GLN A 2 39.16 -31.82 50.24
CA GLN A 2 39.19 -31.43 48.81
C GLN A 2 37.86 -31.82 48.11
N CYS A 3 37.06 -30.97 47.45
CA CYS A 3 37.24 -29.67 46.77
C CYS A 3 35.94 -28.83 46.87
N VAL A 4 36.00 -27.54 47.24
CA VAL A 4 35.92 -26.30 46.41
C VAL A 4 34.70 -26.18 45.44
N PRO A 5 33.87 -25.13 45.59
CA PRO A 5 32.75 -24.80 44.68
C PRO A 5 33.20 -24.05 43.41
N SER A 6 32.50 -24.28 42.28
CA SER A 6 32.65 -23.48 41.05
C SER A 6 31.55 -22.42 40.91
N PRO A 7 31.89 -21.23 40.37
CA PRO A 7 31.11 -20.01 40.52
C PRO A 7 29.92 -19.87 39.55
N ALA A 8 28.79 -19.44 40.09
CA ALA A 8 27.69 -18.87 39.32
C ALA A 8 28.14 -17.51 38.77
N ALA A 9 28.08 -17.35 37.45
CA ALA A 9 28.43 -16.10 36.78
C ALA A 9 27.30 -15.06 36.95
N GLU A 10 27.71 -13.91 37.47
CA GLU A 10 26.94 -12.72 37.78
C GLU A 10 26.27 -12.11 36.53
N ALA A 11 24.95 -11.92 36.59
CA ALA A 11 24.21 -11.13 35.61
C ALA A 11 24.34 -9.63 35.92
N ALA A 12 25.34 -8.97 35.35
CA ALA A 12 25.46 -7.52 35.39
C ALA A 12 24.36 -6.88 34.51
N GLY A 13 23.45 -6.16 35.14
CA GLY A 13 22.38 -5.40 34.49
C GLY A 13 22.94 -4.26 33.64
N VAL A 14 22.60 -4.26 32.35
CA VAL A 14 22.78 -3.10 31.46
C VAL A 14 21.58 -2.14 31.61
N PRO A 15 21.80 -0.84 31.90
CA PRO A 15 20.71 0.11 32.03
C PRO A 15 20.00 0.31 30.68
N ARG A 16 18.67 0.16 30.66
CA ARG A 16 17.81 0.57 29.54
C ARG A 16 17.92 2.09 29.37
N LEU A 17 18.62 2.52 28.33
CA LEU A 17 18.53 3.90 27.86
C LEU A 17 17.08 4.18 27.43
N ALA A 18 16.41 5.09 28.12
CA ALA A 18 15.14 5.63 27.69
C ALA A 18 15.36 6.46 26.41
N SER A 19 15.11 5.87 25.24
CA SER A 19 14.96 6.64 24.01
C SER A 19 13.63 7.40 24.08
N THR A 20 13.68 8.61 24.64
CA THR A 20 12.68 9.63 24.35
C THR A 20 12.86 9.99 22.88
N GLN A 21 12.16 9.28 22.00
CA GLN A 21 12.05 9.70 20.60
C GLN A 21 11.10 10.89 20.58
N ASP A 22 11.64 12.05 20.96
CA ASP A 22 11.05 13.34 20.75
C ASP A 22 10.78 13.46 19.25
N ARG A 23 9.52 13.26 18.85
CA ARG A 23 9.05 13.52 17.49
C ARG A 23 8.95 15.04 17.28
N SER A 24 10.06 15.75 17.49
CA SER A 24 10.25 17.09 16.96
C SER A 24 9.94 17.04 15.47
N LYS A 25 8.81 17.64 15.12
CA LYS A 25 8.33 17.75 13.75
C LYS A 25 9.25 18.72 13.02
N VAL A 26 10.40 18.22 12.58
CA VAL A 26 11.30 18.95 11.67
C VAL A 26 10.47 19.26 10.44
N ARG A 27 10.07 20.53 10.31
CA ARG A 27 9.38 21.06 9.13
C ARG A 27 10.41 21.09 8.01
N HIS A 28 10.62 19.93 7.39
CA HIS A 28 11.31 19.86 6.12
C HIS A 28 10.52 20.78 5.18
N GLN A 29 11.22 21.68 4.51
CA GLN A 29 10.64 22.51 3.47
C GLN A 29 10.16 21.53 2.39
N VAL A 30 8.88 21.18 2.42
CA VAL A 30 8.31 20.21 1.49
C VAL A 30 8.13 20.95 0.17
N THR A 31 9.04 20.73 -0.78
CA THR A 31 8.87 21.22 -2.14
C THR A 31 7.59 20.59 -2.72
N VAL A 32 6.59 21.43 -2.95
CA VAL A 32 5.34 21.02 -3.57
C VAL A 32 5.50 21.17 -5.08
N LEU A 33 5.41 20.04 -5.79
CA LEU A 33 5.49 19.99 -7.25
C LEU A 33 4.08 20.04 -7.83
N GLY A 34 3.91 20.78 -8.93
CA GLY A 34 2.62 20.95 -9.63
C GLY A 34 2.56 20.18 -10.95
N CYS A 35 1.36 19.79 -11.35
CA CYS A 35 1.09 19.30 -12.69
C CYS A 35 1.13 20.46 -13.70
N ARG A 36 1.68 20.21 -14.88
CA ARG A 36 1.74 21.22 -15.96
C ARG A 36 0.41 21.47 -16.69
N PHE A 37 -0.58 20.61 -16.52
CA PHE A 37 -1.85 20.66 -17.26
C PHE A 37 -3.05 21.08 -16.39
N CYS A 38 -2.92 21.03 -15.07
CA CYS A 38 -4.01 21.33 -14.14
C CYS A 38 -3.46 21.77 -12.77
N PRO A 39 -4.31 22.33 -11.87
CA PRO A 39 -3.85 22.82 -10.56
C PRO A 39 -3.53 21.71 -9.54
N TYR A 40 -3.46 20.44 -9.94
CA TYR A 40 -3.09 19.34 -9.05
C TYR A 40 -1.63 19.48 -8.59
N THR A 41 -1.40 19.35 -7.29
CA THR A 41 -0.07 19.43 -6.68
C THR A 41 0.20 18.27 -5.75
N SER A 42 1.47 17.93 -5.56
CA SER A 42 1.91 16.89 -4.63
C SER A 42 3.33 17.12 -4.14
N SER A 43 3.58 16.73 -2.91
CA SER A 43 4.91 16.67 -2.30
C SER A 43 5.79 15.54 -2.84
N TYR A 44 5.23 14.64 -3.66
CA TYR A 44 5.94 13.49 -4.21
C TYR A 44 6.01 13.60 -5.74
N SER A 45 7.23 13.71 -6.28
CA SER A 45 7.46 13.79 -7.73
C SER A 45 6.82 12.61 -8.49
N SER A 46 6.93 11.40 -7.94
CA SER A 46 6.33 10.18 -8.51
C SER A 46 4.80 10.26 -8.63
N LYS A 47 4.12 11.02 -7.76
CA LYS A 47 2.67 11.24 -7.85
C LYS A 47 2.34 12.20 -8.98
N ILE A 48 3.14 13.24 -9.20
CA ILE A 48 2.96 14.20 -10.29
C ILE A 48 3.19 13.54 -11.65
N VAL A 49 4.32 12.84 -11.82
CA VAL A 49 4.62 12.11 -13.07
C VAL A 49 3.50 11.12 -13.41
N ARG A 50 3.00 10.39 -12.41
CA ARG A 50 1.89 9.46 -12.60
C ARG A 50 0.57 10.17 -12.91
N HIS A 51 0.33 11.32 -12.30
CA HIS A 51 -0.87 12.12 -12.54
C HIS A 51 -0.86 12.71 -13.95
N GLU A 52 0.29 13.18 -14.45
CA GLU A 52 0.43 13.70 -15.82
C GLU A 52 0.01 12.68 -16.89
N ARG A 53 0.12 11.37 -16.62
CA ARG A 53 -0.38 10.31 -17.50
C ARG A 53 -1.89 10.33 -17.74
N ILE A 54 -2.66 11.01 -16.88
CA ILE A 54 -4.09 11.23 -17.08
C ILE A 54 -4.33 12.19 -18.24
N HIS A 55 -3.45 13.18 -18.42
CA HIS A 55 -3.51 14.14 -19.51
C HIS A 55 -2.94 13.58 -20.80
N THR A 56 -1.80 12.89 -20.73
CA THR A 56 -1.15 12.31 -21.93
C THR A 56 -1.81 11.03 -22.41
N GLY A 57 -2.61 10.38 -21.58
CA GLY A 57 -3.23 9.09 -21.90
C GLY A 57 -2.26 7.90 -21.90
N GLU A 58 -1.01 8.10 -21.49
CA GLU A 58 0.01 7.06 -21.47
C GLU A 58 -0.35 5.91 -20.52
N LYS A 59 -0.35 4.69 -21.05
CA LYS A 59 -0.66 3.46 -20.29
C LYS A 59 0.43 2.42 -20.50
N PRO A 60 1.60 2.59 -19.87
CA PRO A 60 2.76 1.73 -20.11
C PRO A 60 2.59 0.29 -19.64
N TYR A 61 1.62 0.00 -18.76
CA TYR A 61 1.44 -1.33 -18.19
C TYR A 61 0.30 -2.06 -18.88
N GLN A 62 0.60 -2.92 -19.85
CA GLN A 62 -0.40 -3.71 -20.59
C GLN A 62 -0.49 -5.15 -20.09
N CYS A 63 -1.70 -5.64 -19.85
CA CYS A 63 -1.94 -7.05 -19.57
C CYS A 63 -1.87 -7.87 -20.86
N ARG A 64 -1.00 -8.87 -20.91
CA ARG A 64 -0.89 -9.75 -22.09
C ARG A 64 -2.04 -10.75 -22.23
N LEU A 65 -2.84 -10.97 -21.18
CA LEU A 65 -3.95 -11.93 -21.18
C LEU A 65 -5.25 -11.33 -21.74
N CYS A 66 -5.53 -10.05 -21.44
CA CYS A 66 -6.75 -9.38 -21.90
C CYS A 66 -6.50 -8.03 -22.58
N LEU A 67 -5.23 -7.68 -22.86
CA LEU A 67 -4.79 -6.47 -23.55
C LEU A 67 -5.15 -5.14 -22.88
N MET A 68 -5.73 -5.18 -21.68
CA MET A 68 -6.05 -3.99 -20.89
C MET A 68 -4.79 -3.27 -20.43
N SER A 69 -4.72 -1.97 -20.70
CA SER A 69 -3.59 -1.10 -20.34
C SER A 69 -3.90 -0.20 -19.16
N PHE A 70 -2.90 0.00 -18.30
CA PHE A 70 -2.98 0.79 -17.07
C PHE A 70 -1.90 1.87 -17.06
N ALA A 71 -2.26 3.06 -16.58
CA ALA A 71 -1.31 4.16 -16.37
C ALA A 71 -0.38 3.94 -15.17
N VAL A 72 -0.75 3.04 -14.25
CA VAL A 72 -0.10 2.85 -12.95
C VAL A 72 0.19 1.38 -12.67
N GLU A 73 1.42 1.08 -12.28
CA GLU A 73 1.88 -0.27 -11.96
C GLU A 73 1.04 -0.92 -10.86
N THR A 74 0.78 -0.22 -9.77
CA THR A 74 -0.02 -0.76 -8.65
C THR A 74 -1.41 -1.20 -9.09
N ASN A 75 -1.99 -0.53 -10.09
CA ASN A 75 -3.29 -0.92 -10.64
C ASN A 75 -3.16 -2.14 -11.55
N TYR A 76 -2.10 -2.21 -12.35
CA TYR A 76 -1.76 -3.36 -13.19
C TYR A 76 -1.52 -4.62 -12.36
N THR A 77 -0.62 -4.57 -11.36
CA THR A 77 -0.30 -5.70 -10.47
C THR A 77 -1.54 -6.21 -9.75
N ARG A 78 -2.43 -5.30 -9.37
CA ARG A 78 -3.72 -5.63 -8.76
C ARG A 78 -4.64 -6.32 -9.76
N HIS A 79 -4.76 -5.80 -10.97
CA HIS A 79 -5.53 -6.43 -12.04
C HIS A 79 -5.06 -7.86 -12.34
N LEU A 80 -3.75 -8.12 -12.37
CA LEU A 80 -3.21 -9.47 -12.60
C LEU A 80 -3.72 -10.53 -11.62
N LYS A 81 -4.13 -10.13 -10.41
CA LYS A 81 -4.72 -11.05 -9.43
C LYS A 81 -6.02 -11.69 -9.93
N VAL A 82 -6.74 -11.03 -10.84
CA VAL A 82 -7.97 -11.57 -11.44
C VAL A 82 -7.68 -12.80 -12.29
N HIS A 83 -6.57 -12.79 -13.02
CA HIS A 83 -6.18 -13.92 -13.88
C HIS A 83 -5.57 -15.08 -13.08
N ARG A 84 -4.86 -14.77 -11.99
CA ARG A 84 -4.14 -15.77 -11.18
C ARG A 84 -5.00 -16.48 -10.13
N GLY A 85 -6.31 -16.29 -10.14
CA GLY A 85 -7.21 -16.83 -9.10
C GLY A 85 -7.06 -16.18 -7.72
N GLY A 86 -6.25 -15.11 -7.60
CA GLY A 86 -6.14 -14.28 -6.40
C GLY A 86 -7.23 -13.21 -6.30
N SER A 87 -8.32 -13.36 -7.04
CA SER A 87 -9.49 -12.49 -7.03
C SER A 87 -10.40 -12.77 -5.85
N PHE A 88 -11.11 -11.72 -5.43
CA PHE A 88 -12.19 -11.81 -4.48
C PHE A 88 -13.49 -12.04 -5.24
N LYS A 89 -14.03 -13.27 -5.17
CA LYS A 89 -15.34 -13.62 -5.72
C LYS A 89 -16.46 -13.00 -4.87
N CYS A 90 -17.49 -12.45 -5.51
CA CYS A 90 -18.72 -12.04 -4.84
C CYS A 90 -19.41 -13.26 -4.21
N ARG A 91 -20.02 -13.09 -3.04
CA ARG A 91 -20.78 -14.19 -2.40
C ARG A 91 -22.12 -14.47 -3.05
N PHE A 92 -22.65 -13.52 -3.82
CA PHE A 92 -24.01 -13.56 -4.36
C PHE A 92 -24.06 -13.71 -5.89
N CYS A 93 -22.93 -13.60 -6.58
CA CYS A 93 -22.81 -13.80 -8.03
C CYS A 93 -21.37 -14.21 -8.43
N ASP A 94 -21.15 -14.48 -9.72
CA ASP A 94 -19.83 -14.90 -10.22
C ASP A 94 -18.87 -13.76 -10.53
N ALA A 95 -19.19 -12.52 -10.13
CA ALA A 95 -18.31 -11.37 -10.33
C ALA A 95 -16.99 -11.52 -9.54
N LEU A 96 -15.87 -11.31 -10.24
CA LEU A 96 -14.51 -11.39 -9.69
C LEU A 96 -13.90 -9.99 -9.56
N PHE A 97 -13.30 -9.73 -8.40
CA PHE A 97 -12.68 -8.44 -8.10
C PHE A 97 -11.21 -8.59 -7.76
N ALA A 98 -10.38 -7.68 -8.26
CA ALA A 98 -8.97 -7.61 -7.91
C ALA A 98 -8.72 -7.20 -6.43
N LEU A 99 -9.75 -6.66 -5.76
CA LEU A 99 -9.67 -6.11 -4.40
C LEU A 99 -10.88 -6.49 -3.56
N LYS A 100 -10.62 -6.79 -2.29
CA LYS A 100 -11.65 -7.03 -1.27
C LYS A 100 -12.63 -5.86 -1.14
N LYS A 101 -12.12 -4.62 -1.10
CA LYS A 101 -12.98 -3.43 -0.97
C LYS A 101 -13.95 -3.26 -2.14
N SER A 102 -13.51 -3.55 -3.35
CA SER A 102 -14.36 -3.46 -4.56
C SER A 102 -15.45 -4.52 -4.54
N ARG A 103 -15.11 -5.76 -4.16
CA ARG A 103 -16.09 -6.81 -3.91
C ARG A 103 -17.10 -6.39 -2.83
N THR A 104 -16.65 -5.90 -1.68
CA THR A 104 -17.54 -5.47 -0.59
C THR A 104 -18.45 -4.31 -0.96
N LEU A 105 -17.98 -3.34 -1.74
CA LEU A 105 -18.85 -2.28 -2.25
C LEU A 105 -19.88 -2.83 -3.24
N HIS A 106 -19.49 -3.75 -4.11
CA HIS A 106 -20.41 -4.44 -5.01
C HIS A 106 -21.45 -5.29 -4.26
N GLU A 107 -21.06 -6.00 -3.20
CA GLU A 107 -21.96 -6.78 -2.35
C GLU A 107 -23.09 -5.92 -1.76
N ARG A 108 -22.83 -4.64 -1.45
CA ARG A 108 -23.86 -3.70 -0.96
C ARG A 108 -24.86 -3.29 -2.05
N ALA A 109 -24.46 -3.35 -3.31
CA ALA A 109 -25.34 -3.03 -4.43
C ALA A 109 -26.41 -4.10 -4.67
N HIS A 110 -26.14 -5.36 -4.29
CA HIS A 110 -27.14 -6.44 -4.39
C HIS A 110 -28.42 -6.16 -3.59
N TRP A 111 -28.33 -5.36 -2.51
CA TRP A 111 -29.47 -5.00 -1.65
C TRP A 111 -29.75 -3.50 -1.61
N GLY A 112 -29.18 -2.72 -2.52
CA GLY A 112 -29.44 -1.28 -2.59
C GLY A 112 -29.06 -0.55 -1.30
N ASN A 113 -27.75 -0.47 -1.03
CA ASN A 113 -27.18 0.50 -0.08
C ASN A 113 -27.68 0.42 1.38
N SER A 114 -28.18 -0.72 1.87
CA SER A 114 -28.54 -0.85 3.29
C SER A 114 -27.29 -0.79 4.18
N PRO A 115 -27.18 0.18 5.11
CA PRO A 115 -26.24 0.08 6.20
C PRO A 115 -26.82 -0.91 7.22
N ARG A 116 -25.95 -1.76 7.76
CA ARG A 116 -26.26 -2.60 8.92
C ARG A 116 -25.59 -2.01 10.15
#